data_AF-A0AAU0QMV5-F1
#
_entry.id   AF-A0AAU0QMV5-F1
#
_cell.length_a   1.000
_cell.length_b   1.000
_cell.length_c   1.000
_cell.angle_alpha   90.00
_cell.angle_beta   90.00
_cell.angle_gamma   90.00
#
_symmetry.space_group_name_H-M   'P 1'
#
loop_
_entity.id
_entity.type
_entity.pdbx_description
1 polymer ?
#
loop_
_entity_poly.entity_id
_entity_poly.type
_entity_poly.pdbx_seq_one_letter_code
_entity_poly.pdbx_strand_id
1 'polypeptide(L)'
;MKLILCVTCVSAVAILLASVNAGKEDEENMLRGVAEDCIKETGATDEDIKGVVNKQLPTTRSGKCFSFCVFHLFNCFSDTGDFQQEDFMTLVKMGIENDTLLE
;
A
#
# COMPACT_ATOMS: atom_id res chain seq x y z
N MET A 1 12.21 45.05 -11.99
CA MET A 1 11.54 44.46 -10.81
C MET A 1 10.56 43.33 -11.13
N LYS A 2 9.76 43.38 -12.22
CA LYS A 2 8.84 42.29 -12.60
C LYS A 2 9.53 40.96 -12.99
N LEU A 3 10.70 41.04 -13.65
CA LEU A 3 11.47 39.85 -14.05
C LEU A 3 12.07 39.08 -12.87
N ILE A 4 12.57 39.78 -11.84
CA ILE A 4 13.21 39.15 -10.67
C ILE A 4 12.17 38.37 -9.86
N LEU A 5 10.94 38.90 -9.76
CA LEU A 5 9.82 38.26 -9.06
C LEU A 5 9.37 36.96 -9.74
N CYS A 6 9.36 36.91 -11.08
CA CYS A 6 9.00 35.71 -11.84
C CYS A 6 10.04 34.59 -11.69
N VAL A 7 11.32 34.91 -11.72
CA VAL A 7 12.40 33.90 -11.65
C VAL A 7 12.40 33.21 -10.28
N THR A 8 12.14 33.93 -9.20
CA THR A 8 12.05 33.35 -7.85
C THR A 8 10.83 32.45 -7.65
N CYS A 9 9.70 32.76 -8.30
CA CYS A 9 8.51 31.93 -8.22
C CYS A 9 8.67 30.61 -9.00
N VAL A 10 9.33 30.64 -10.16
CA VAL A 10 9.53 29.44 -10.99
C VAL A 10 10.51 28.46 -10.33
N SER A 11 11.58 28.96 -9.67
CA SER A 11 12.52 28.10 -8.96
C SER A 11 11.91 27.41 -7.74
N ALA A 12 10.98 28.07 -7.03
CA ALA A 12 10.31 27.48 -5.86
C ALA A 12 9.39 26.31 -6.25
N VAL A 13 8.70 26.41 -7.40
CA VAL A 13 7.81 25.34 -7.90
C VAL A 13 8.60 24.09 -8.31
N ALA A 14 9.79 24.26 -8.92
CA ALA A 14 10.63 23.13 -9.31
C ALA A 14 11.16 22.33 -8.11
N ILE A 15 11.47 23.01 -6.99
CA ILE A 15 11.93 22.37 -5.75
C ILE A 15 10.79 21.57 -5.10
N LEU A 16 9.55 22.06 -5.16
CA LEU A 16 8.38 21.37 -4.60
C LEU A 16 8.00 20.09 -5.37
N LEU A 17 8.22 20.05 -6.68
CA LEU A 17 7.94 18.87 -7.51
C LEU A 17 8.91 17.71 -7.26
N ALA A 18 10.17 18.01 -6.90
CA ALA A 18 11.18 16.97 -6.61
C ALA A 18 10.89 16.20 -5.31
N SER A 19 10.28 16.84 -4.31
CA SER A 19 9.95 16.22 -3.03
C SER A 19 8.71 15.30 -3.05
N VAL A 20 7.88 15.36 -4.10
CA VAL A 20 6.71 14.48 -4.25
C VAL A 20 7.11 13.07 -4.74
N ASN A 21 8.22 12.96 -5.47
CA ASN A 21 8.63 11.70 -6.09
C ASN A 21 9.35 10.73 -5.12
N ALA A 22 9.75 11.20 -3.94
CA ALA A 22 10.49 10.41 -2.95
C ALA A 22 9.59 9.53 -2.07
N GLY A 23 8.28 9.79 -1.99
CA GLY A 23 7.36 9.04 -1.12
C GLY A 23 6.82 7.74 -1.72
N LYS A 24 6.84 7.58 -3.05
CA LYS A 24 6.23 6.43 -3.74
C LYS A 24 7.13 5.19 -3.80
N GLU A 25 8.45 5.38 -3.79
CA GLU A 25 9.40 4.27 -3.94
C GLU A 25 9.54 3.43 -2.65
N ASP A 26 9.34 4.03 -1.47
CA ASP A 26 9.49 3.33 -0.19
C ASP A 26 8.28 2.45 0.16
N GLU A 27 7.07 2.90 -0.19
CA GLU A 27 5.82 2.16 0.06
C GLU A 27 5.70 0.90 -0.82
N GLU A 28 6.08 1.02 -2.10
CA GLU A 28 6.09 -0.11 -3.04
C GLU A 28 7.10 -1.18 -2.64
N ASN A 29 8.27 -0.79 -2.13
CA ASN A 29 9.30 -1.73 -1.66
C ASN A 29 8.86 -2.47 -0.38
N MET A 30 8.17 -1.80 0.53
CA MET A 30 7.63 -2.42 1.75
C MET A 30 6.52 -3.43 1.42
N LEU A 31 5.60 -3.06 0.53
CA LEU A 31 4.53 -3.95 0.04
C LEU A 31 5.09 -5.17 -0.71
N ARG A 32 6.16 -5.00 -1.48
CA ARG A 32 6.79 -6.11 -2.22
C ARG A 32 7.51 -7.08 -1.29
N GLY A 33 8.22 -6.58 -0.27
CA GLY A 33 8.84 -7.43 0.75
C GLY A 33 7.81 -8.23 1.56
N VAL A 34 6.72 -7.57 1.96
CA VAL A 34 5.57 -8.19 2.66
C VAL A 34 4.92 -9.30 1.84
N ALA A 35 4.76 -9.08 0.52
CA ALA A 35 4.20 -10.10 -0.35
C ALA A 35 5.08 -11.35 -0.43
N GLU A 36 6.41 -11.21 -0.50
CA GLU A 36 7.32 -12.36 -0.64
C GLU A 36 7.28 -13.32 0.56
N ASP A 37 7.19 -12.79 1.79
CA ASP A 37 7.15 -13.63 2.99
C ASP A 37 5.80 -14.35 3.12
N CYS A 38 4.69 -13.65 2.83
CA CYS A 38 3.38 -14.28 2.79
C CYS A 38 3.26 -15.34 1.68
N ILE A 39 3.92 -15.16 0.54
CA ILE A 39 3.94 -16.18 -0.53
C ILE A 39 4.64 -17.45 -0.02
N LYS A 40 5.81 -17.31 0.61
CA LYS A 40 6.58 -18.46 1.14
C LYS A 40 5.81 -19.21 2.22
N GLU A 41 5.16 -18.50 3.14
CA GLU A 41 4.42 -19.11 4.24
C GLU A 41 3.18 -19.86 3.75
N THR A 42 2.45 -19.27 2.81
CA THR A 42 1.11 -19.75 2.43
C THR A 42 1.11 -20.65 1.19
N GLY A 43 2.20 -20.64 0.42
CA GLY A 43 2.28 -21.32 -0.87
C GLY A 43 1.34 -20.73 -1.92
N ALA A 44 1.03 -19.43 -1.81
CA ALA A 44 0.19 -18.73 -2.77
C ALA A 44 0.74 -18.84 -4.18
N THR A 45 -0.14 -19.17 -5.13
CA THR A 45 0.19 -19.19 -6.55
C THR A 45 0.13 -17.79 -7.14
N ASP A 46 0.75 -17.59 -8.30
CA ASP A 46 0.62 -16.33 -9.05
C ASP A 46 -0.85 -15.97 -9.35
N GLU A 47 -1.71 -16.97 -9.52
CA GLU A 47 -3.15 -16.78 -9.73
C GLU A 47 -3.85 -16.28 -8.46
N ASP A 48 -3.49 -16.83 -7.30
CA ASP A 48 -4.00 -16.36 -6.00
C ASP A 48 -3.61 -14.89 -5.76
N ILE A 49 -2.33 -14.56 -5.99
CA ILE A 49 -1.80 -13.20 -5.82
C ILE A 49 -2.50 -12.24 -6.78
N LYS A 50 -2.60 -12.60 -8.07
CA LYS A 50 -3.32 -11.80 -9.07
C LYS A 50 -4.78 -11.60 -8.69
N GLY A 51 -5.45 -12.61 -8.13
CA GLY A 51 -6.81 -12.49 -7.63
C GLY A 51 -6.93 -11.40 -6.57
N VAL A 52 -6.08 -11.46 -5.54
CA VAL A 52 -6.08 -10.50 -4.43
C VAL A 52 -5.73 -9.08 -4.90
N VAL A 53 -4.71 -8.92 -5.75
CA VAL A 53 -4.34 -7.60 -6.33
C VAL A 53 -5.49 -7.02 -7.15
N ASN A 54 -6.23 -7.85 -7.87
CA ASN A 54 -7.42 -7.45 -8.63
C ASN A 54 -8.68 -7.34 -7.75
N LYS A 55 -8.55 -7.30 -6.41
CA LYS A 55 -9.64 -7.19 -5.45
C LYS A 55 -10.69 -8.31 -5.56
N GLN A 56 -10.31 -9.48 -6.08
CA GLN A 56 -11.18 -10.65 -6.14
C GLN A 56 -11.11 -11.40 -4.82
N LEU A 57 -12.26 -11.93 -4.39
CA LEU A 57 -12.32 -12.75 -3.19
C LEU A 57 -11.57 -14.08 -3.42
N PRO A 58 -10.62 -14.45 -2.55
CA PRO A 58 -9.86 -15.68 -2.71
C PRO A 58 -10.76 -16.90 -2.49
N THR A 59 -10.72 -17.86 -3.41
CA THR A 59 -11.52 -19.09 -3.37
C THR A 59 -10.71 -20.29 -2.88
N THR A 60 -9.42 -20.32 -3.23
CA THR A 60 -8.45 -21.34 -2.83
C THR A 60 -8.08 -21.22 -1.35
N ARG A 61 -7.53 -22.29 -0.78
CA ARG A 61 -6.99 -22.26 0.59
C ARG A 61 -5.77 -21.35 0.68
N SER A 62 -4.84 -21.47 -0.26
CA SER A 62 -3.60 -20.69 -0.34
C SER A 62 -3.90 -19.19 -0.46
N GLY A 63 -4.83 -18.78 -1.33
CA GLY A 63 -5.21 -17.38 -1.49
C GLY A 63 -5.88 -16.77 -0.26
N LYS A 64 -6.68 -17.56 0.48
CA LYS A 64 -7.28 -17.11 1.76
C LYS A 64 -6.20 -16.91 2.82
N CYS A 65 -5.28 -17.86 2.96
CA CYS A 65 -4.15 -17.75 3.86
C CYS A 65 -3.25 -16.56 3.51
N PHE A 66 -2.98 -16.33 2.22
CA PHE A 66 -2.21 -15.19 1.75
C PHE A 66 -2.86 -13.86 2.14
N SER A 67 -4.17 -13.72 1.89
CA SER A 67 -4.92 -12.52 2.27
C SER A 67 -4.84 -12.29 3.79
N PHE A 68 -5.04 -13.34 4.59
CA PHE A 68 -4.90 -13.24 6.05
C PHE A 68 -3.50 -12.81 6.46
N CYS A 69 -2.45 -13.41 5.91
CA CYS A 69 -1.06 -13.06 6.21
C CYS A 69 -0.77 -11.58 5.93
N VAL A 70 -1.20 -11.07 4.78
CA VAL A 70 -1.01 -9.65 4.43
C VAL A 70 -1.72 -8.75 5.45
N PHE A 71 -2.98 -9.03 5.78
CA PHE A 71 -3.70 -8.23 6.78
C PHE A 71 -3.13 -8.36 8.20
N HIS A 72 -2.60 -9.53 8.55
CA HIS A 72 -1.92 -9.76 9.83
C HIS A 72 -0.64 -8.93 9.94
N LEU A 73 0.15 -8.80 8.87
CA LEU A 73 1.33 -7.92 8.83
C LEU A 73 1.00 -6.44 9.00
N PHE A 74 -0.20 -6.03 8.59
CA PHE A 74 -0.75 -4.69 8.88
C PHE A 74 -1.46 -4.60 10.24
N ASN A 75 -1.25 -5.57 11.13
CA ASN A 75 -1.88 -5.66 12.46
C ASN A 75 -3.41 -5.67 12.45
N CYS A 76 -4.07 -5.95 11.31
CA CYS A 76 -5.53 -6.02 11.27
C CYS A 76 -6.08 -7.27 11.98
N PHE A 77 -5.22 -8.25 12.26
CA PHE A 77 -5.51 -9.45 13.02
C PHE A 77 -4.40 -9.69 14.05
N SER A 78 -4.77 -10.07 15.27
CA SER A 78 -3.79 -10.54 16.28
C SER A 78 -3.24 -11.92 15.94
N ASP A 79 -2.22 -12.37 16.67
CA ASP A 79 -1.69 -13.75 16.59
C ASP A 79 -2.75 -14.82 16.91
N THR A 80 -3.76 -14.47 17.70
CA THR A 80 -4.91 -15.33 18.03
C THR A 80 -6.00 -15.29 16.95
N GLY A 81 -5.88 -14.42 15.95
CA GLY A 81 -6.84 -14.23 14.87
C GLY A 81 -7.97 -13.24 15.18
N ASP A 82 -7.88 -12.51 16.29
CA ASP A 82 -8.88 -11.50 16.66
C ASP A 82 -8.73 -10.27 15.77
N PHE A 83 -9.86 -9.79 15.23
CA PHE A 83 -9.87 -8.63 14.34
C PHE A 83 -9.60 -7.33 15.12
N GLN A 84 -8.58 -6.58 14.68
CA GLN A 84 -8.19 -5.30 15.26
C GLN A 84 -8.85 -4.17 14.48
N GLN A 85 -10.04 -3.78 14.93
CA GLN A 85 -10.87 -2.79 14.21
C GLN A 85 -10.15 -1.44 14.05
N GLU A 86 -9.43 -0.97 15.08
CA GLU A 86 -8.78 0.34 15.04
C GLU A 86 -7.63 0.40 14.02
N ASP A 87 -6.80 -0.65 13.98
CA ASP A 87 -5.71 -0.78 13.03
C ASP A 87 -6.22 -0.92 11.61
N PHE A 88 -7.27 -1.73 11.40
CA PHE A 88 -7.93 -1.84 10.10
C PHE A 88 -8.49 -0.49 9.63
N MET A 89 -9.18 0.25 10.50
CA MET A 89 -9.70 1.57 10.14
C MET A 89 -8.58 2.57 9.86
N THR A 90 -7.43 2.45 10.52
CA THR A 90 -6.24 3.26 10.24
C THR A 90 -5.67 2.92 8.85
N LEU A 91 -5.55 1.64 8.52
CA LEU A 91 -5.14 1.18 7.19
C LEU A 91 -6.08 1.69 6.08
N VAL A 92 -7.40 1.59 6.30
CA VAL A 92 -8.40 2.10 5.35
C VAL A 92 -8.27 3.61 5.16
N LYS A 93 -8.04 4.38 6.22
CA LYS A 93 -7.84 5.83 6.12
C LYS A 93 -6.59 6.19 5.33
N MET A 94 -5.47 5.49 5.55
CA MET A 94 -4.25 5.68 4.78
C MET A 94 -4.50 5.43 3.28
N GLY A 95 -5.27 4.40 2.94
CA GLY A 95 -5.66 4.11 1.56
C GLY A 95 -6.61 5.15 0.93
N ILE A 96 -7.38 5.89 1.73
CA ILE A 96 -8.28 6.96 1.26
C ILE A 96 -7.51 8.28 1.08
N GLU A 97 -6.55 8.58 1.95
CA GLU A 97 -5.78 9.84 1.96
C GLU A 97 -4.70 9.89 0.86
N ASN A 98 -4.20 8.75 0.38
CA ASN A 98 -3.18 8.64 -0.68
C ASN A 98 -3.73 8.61 -2.14
N ASP A 99 -5.01 8.94 -2.35
CA ASP A 99 -5.72 9.10 -3.64
C ASP A 99 -6.13 7.81 -4.39
N THR A 100 -7.40 7.75 -4.84
CA THR A 100 -7.95 6.93 -5.96
C THR A 100 -8.06 5.39 -5.85
N LEU A 101 -8.96 4.82 -5.02
CA LEU A 101 -9.36 3.39 -5.17
C LEU A 101 -10.86 3.07 -5.02
N LEU A 102 -11.74 4.07 -5.11
CA LEU A 102 -13.20 3.89 -5.21
C LEU A 102 -13.81 4.70 -6.37
N GLU A 103 -13.21 4.61 -7.56
CA GLU A 103 -13.93 4.73 -8.83
C GLU A 103 -13.66 3.47 -9.67
#